data_AF-A0A970V5W5-F1
#
_entry.id   AF-A0A970V5W5-F1
#
_cell.length_a   1.000
_cell.length_b   1.000
_cell.length_c   1.000
_cell.angle_alpha   90.00
_cell.angle_beta   90.00
_cell.angle_gamma   90.00
#
_symmetry.space_group_name_H-M   'P 1'
#
loop_
_entity.id
_entity.type
_entity.pdbx_description
1 polymer ?
#
loop_
_entity_poly.entity_id
_entity_poly.type
_entity_poly.pdbx_seq_one_letter_code
_entity_poly.pdbx_strand_id
1 'polypeptide(L)'
;MEKFLFLIYSAGLRVGEVVKLKADDIDSERMLIRVAQGKGRKDRFTVLSQVALNQLRKYFNLYKPEIWLFPGQDNKKHITERTVEKVFKNACKIAKIKKEVSV
;
A
#
# COMPACT_ATOMS: atom_id res chain seq x y z
N MET A 1 8.67 -6.66 -0.14
CA MET A 1 8.12 -5.66 -1.08
C MET A 1 6.61 -5.79 -1.29
N GLU A 2 5.98 -6.96 -1.17
CA GLU A 2 4.55 -7.19 -1.51
C GLU A 2 3.51 -6.64 -0.49
N LYS A 3 3.94 -5.92 0.55
CA LYS A 3 3.07 -5.60 1.71
C LYS A 3 1.94 -4.63 1.38
N PHE A 4 2.10 -3.81 0.34
CA PHE A 4 1.02 -2.94 -0.16
C PHE A 4 -0.21 -3.72 -0.63
N LEU A 5 -0.09 -4.98 -1.07
CA LEU A 5 -1.24 -5.79 -1.51
C LEU A 5 -2.24 -6.01 -0.36
N PHE A 6 -1.77 -6.08 0.89
CA PHE A 6 -2.63 -6.17 2.06
C PHE A 6 -3.47 -4.90 2.24
N LEU A 7 -2.91 -3.72 1.94
CA LEU A 7 -3.63 -2.45 2.05
C LEU A 7 -4.62 -2.29 0.90
N ILE A 8 -4.23 -2.64 -0.32
CA ILE A 8 -5.14 -2.63 -1.48
C ILE A 8 -6.36 -3.51 -1.19
N TYR A 9 -6.13 -4.74 -0.71
CA TYR A 9 -7.21 -5.68 -0.42
C TYR A 9 -8.05 -5.27 0.79
N SER A 10 -7.42 -5.05 1.96
CA SER A 10 -8.16 -4.88 3.21
C SER A 10 -8.71 -3.46 3.42
N ALA A 11 -8.04 -2.44 2.88
CA ALA A 11 -8.41 -1.04 3.05
C ALA A 11 -9.03 -0.43 1.78
N GLY A 12 -9.14 -1.21 0.69
CA GLY A 12 -9.76 -0.78 -0.57
C GLY A 12 -9.03 0.39 -1.24
N LEU A 13 -7.71 0.47 -1.05
CA LEU A 13 -6.89 1.52 -1.67
C LEU A 13 -6.72 1.27 -3.15
N ARG A 14 -6.90 2.30 -3.97
CA ARG A 14 -6.49 2.27 -5.39
C ARG A 14 -4.97 2.28 -5.49
N VAL A 15 -4.42 1.78 -6.60
CA VAL A 15 -2.96 1.77 -6.84
C VAL A 15 -2.35 3.17 -6.68
N GLY A 16 -2.95 4.19 -7.30
CA GLY A 16 -2.47 5.58 -7.16
C GLY A 16 -2.53 6.16 -5.74
N GLU A 17 -3.41 5.62 -4.88
CA GLU A 17 -3.53 6.02 -3.48
C GLU A 17 -2.45 5.32 -2.63
N VAL A 18 -2.27 4.00 -2.79
CA VAL A 18 -1.30 3.24 -1.98
C VAL A 18 0.15 3.63 -2.29
N VAL A 19 0.47 3.95 -3.55
CA VAL A 19 1.83 4.40 -3.88
C VAL A 19 2.15 5.74 -3.25
N LYS A 20 1.17 6.62 -3.07
CA LYS A 20 1.36 7.95 -2.46
C LYS A 20 1.13 7.95 -0.94
N LEU A 21 1.02 6.78 -0.32
CA LEU A 21 0.79 6.70 1.12
C LEU A 21 2.07 7.06 1.88
N LYS A 22 1.97 7.90 2.90
CA LYS A 22 3.08 8.23 3.80
C LYS A 22 3.02 7.40 5.07
N ALA A 23 4.14 7.33 5.79
CA ALA A 23 4.19 6.65 7.09
C ALA A 23 3.18 7.26 8.08
N ASP A 24 3.11 8.59 8.13
CA ASP A 24 2.21 9.36 9.01
C ASP A 24 0.72 9.23 8.65
N ASP A 25 0.38 8.64 7.51
CA ASP A 25 -1.01 8.37 7.15
C ASP A 25 -1.58 7.14 7.86
N ILE A 26 -0.73 6.34 8.52
CA ILE A 26 -1.12 5.13 9.26
C ILE A 26 -1.40 5.49 10.72
N ASP A 27 -2.67 5.51 11.11
CA ASP A 27 -3.08 5.67 12.50
C ASP A 27 -3.34 4.28 13.10
N SER A 28 -2.32 3.76 13.80
CA SER A 28 -2.41 2.43 14.43
C SER A 28 -3.19 2.41 15.75
N GLU A 29 -3.48 3.58 16.34
CA GLU A 29 -4.28 3.67 17.57
C GLU A 29 -5.77 3.58 17.23
N ARG A 30 -6.18 4.32 16.19
CA ARG A 30 -7.57 4.33 15.71
C ARG A 30 -7.86 3.25 14.67
N MET A 31 -6.83 2.52 14.22
CA MET A 31 -6.93 1.53 13.15
C MET A 31 -7.49 2.13 11.85
N LEU A 32 -6.95 3.28 11.47
CA LEU A 32 -7.35 4.03 10.27
C LEU A 32 -6.15 4.33 9.37
N ILE A 33 -6.45 4.50 8.09
CA ILE A 33 -5.51 5.01 7.08
C ILE A 33 -6.09 6.30 6.52
N ARG A 34 -5.32 7.37 6.56
CA ARG A 34 -5.65 8.62 5.87
C ARG A 34 -5.31 8.50 4.38
N VAL A 35 -6.30 8.70 3.52
CA VAL A 35 -6.11 8.74 2.06
C VAL A 35 -6.21 10.19 1.62
N ALA A 36 -5.05 10.81 1.42
CA ALA A 36 -4.96 12.19 0.94
C ALA A 36 -5.39 12.29 -0.53
N GLN A 37 -6.20 13.31 -0.83
CA GLN A 37 -6.69 13.62 -2.19
C GLN A 37 -7.36 12.44 -2.90
N GLY A 38 -8.36 11.84 -2.26
CA GLY A 38 -9.27 10.89 -2.91
C GLY A 38 -10.12 11.54 -4.02
N LYS A 39 -11.16 10.82 -4.46
CA LYS A 39 -12.09 11.30 -5.50
C LYS A 39 -12.64 12.70 -5.14
N GLY A 40 -12.51 13.65 -6.06
CA GLY A 40 -12.92 15.05 -5.85
C GLY A 40 -11.96 15.88 -4.99
N ARG A 41 -10.71 15.42 -4.81
CA ARG A 41 -9.67 16.07 -3.99
C ARG A 41 -10.04 16.21 -2.52
N LYS A 42 -10.92 15.33 -2.02
CA LYS A 42 -11.26 15.25 -0.61
C LYS A 42 -10.49 14.13 0.06
N ASP A 43 -9.98 14.42 1.23
CA ASP A 43 -9.38 13.41 2.09
C ASP A 43 -10.47 12.48 2.64
N ARG A 44 -10.13 11.21 2.82
CA ARG A 44 -10.99 10.25 3.51
C ARG A 44 -10.17 9.37 4.43
N PHE A 45 -10.84 8.76 5.38
CA PHE A 45 -10.28 7.67 6.17
C PHE A 45 -10.82 6.34 5.67
N THR A 46 -9.96 5.32 5.68
CA THR A 46 -10.35 3.93 5.47
C THR A 46 -9.85 3.07 6.62
N VAL A 47 -10.40 1.86 6.74
CA VAL A 47 -10.05 0.94 7.83
C VAL A 47 -8.65 0.36 7.63
N LEU A 48 -7.89 0.24 8.72
CA LEU A 48 -6.66 -0.53 8.78
C LEU A 48 -6.98 -1.88 9.41
N SER A 49 -6.83 -2.97 8.67
CA SER A 49 -6.99 -4.30 9.25
C SER A 49 -5.82 -4.66 10.16
N GLN A 50 -6.07 -5.43 11.23
CA GLN A 50 -5.00 -5.92 12.12
C GLN A 50 -3.94 -6.72 11.36
N VAL A 51 -4.37 -7.51 10.36
CA VAL A 51 -3.46 -8.27 9.50
C VAL A 51 -2.54 -7.34 8.73
N ALA A 52 -3.08 -6.28 8.12
CA ALA A 52 -2.28 -5.28 7.41
C ALA A 52 -1.31 -4.54 8.34
N LEU A 53 -1.77 -4.12 9.54
CA LEU A 53 -0.90 -3.48 10.53
C LEU A 53 0.28 -4.37 10.92
N ASN A 54 0.04 -5.66 11.17
CA ASN A 54 1.10 -6.60 11.51
C ASN A 54 2.12 -6.76 10.37
N GLN A 55 1.65 -6.77 9.11
CA GLN A 55 2.54 -6.79 7.94
C GLN A 55 3.32 -5.49 7.78
N LEU A 56 2.69 -4.35 8.06
CA LEU A 56 3.35 -3.04 8.05
C LEU A 56 4.42 -2.94 9.14
N ARG A 57 4.16 -3.38 10.37
CA ARG A 57 5.18 -3.39 11.45
C ARG A 57 6.43 -4.19 11.05
N LYS A 58 6.25 -5.37 10.46
CA LYS A 58 7.37 -6.17 9.91
C LYS A 58 8.13 -5.41 8.82
N TYR A 59 7.40 -4.71 7.96
CA TYR A 59 7.99 -3.89 6.90
C TYR A 59 8.78 -2.70 7.47
N PHE A 60 8.21 -1.94 8.40
CA PHE A 60 8.85 -0.79 9.05
C PHE A 60 10.16 -1.18 9.75
N ASN A 61 10.20 -2.31 10.44
CA ASN A 61 11.41 -2.76 11.12
C ASN A 61 12.57 -3.06 10.16
N LEU A 62 12.26 -3.53 8.95
CA LEU A 62 13.26 -3.90 7.94
C LEU A 62 13.70 -2.72 7.09
N TYR A 63 12.76 -1.87 6.66
CA TYR A 63 13.02 -0.84 5.65
C TYR A 63 13.10 0.57 6.21
N LYS A 64 12.54 0.82 7.40
CA LYS A 64 12.52 2.12 8.09
C LYS A 64 12.22 3.30 7.15
N PRO A 65 11.06 3.31 6.48
CA PRO A 65 10.69 4.39 5.56
C PRO A 65 10.58 5.73 6.30
N GLU A 66 11.10 6.80 5.69
CA GLU A 66 11.09 8.14 6.29
C GLU A 66 9.95 9.02 5.76
N ILE A 67 9.70 9.01 4.44
CA ILE A 67 8.72 9.91 3.80
C ILE A 67 7.54 9.10 3.25
N TRP A 68 7.82 8.28 2.24
CA TRP A 68 6.83 7.42 1.61
C TRP A 68 6.80 6.09 2.31
N LEU A 69 5.61 5.56 2.58
CA LEU A 69 5.46 4.24 3.16
C LEU A 69 6.09 3.17 2.26
N PHE A 70 6.04 3.37 0.94
CA PHE A 70 6.70 2.51 -0.04
C PHE A 70 7.62 3.36 -0.93
N PRO A 71 8.91 3.52 -0.58
CA PRO A 71 9.87 4.28 -1.37
C PRO A 71 10.26 3.54 -2.66
N GLY A 72 10.53 4.32 -3.71
CA GLY A 72 11.10 3.85 -4.96
C GLY A 72 12.61 3.59 -4.86
N GLN A 73 13.29 3.48 -6.01
CA GLN A 73 14.76 3.40 -6.04
C GLN A 73 15.42 4.66 -5.46
N ASP A 74 14.79 5.81 -5.67
CA ASP A 74 15.11 7.06 -5.00
C ASP A 74 14.16 7.20 -3.80
N ASN A 75 14.71 7.21 -2.58
CA ASN A 75 13.92 7.27 -1.34
C ASN A 75 13.09 8.58 -1.21
N LYS A 76 13.39 9.61 -2.02
CA LYS A 76 12.59 10.83 -2.10
C LYS A 76 11.30 10.65 -2.91
N LYS A 77 11.21 9.58 -3.69
CA LYS A 77 10.07 9.25 -4.54
C LYS A 77 9.38 8.00 -4.02
N HIS A 78 8.08 7.91 -4.25
CA HIS A 78 7.35 6.68 -4.00
C HIS A 78 7.58 5.63 -5.10
N ILE A 79 7.25 4.38 -4.82
CA ILE A 79 7.16 3.33 -5.86
C ILE A 79 6.21 3.75 -6.99
N THR A 80 6.45 3.27 -8.20
CA THR A 80 5.56 3.55 -9.32
C THR A 80 4.35 2.61 -9.32
N GLU A 81 3.24 3.06 -9.91
CA GLU A 81 2.04 2.22 -10.11
C GLU A 81 2.40 0.96 -10.93
N ARG A 82 3.25 1.11 -11.96
CA ARG A 82 3.78 0.00 -12.76
C ARG A 82 4.55 -1.04 -11.92
N THR A 83 5.25 -0.60 -10.87
CA THR A 83 5.92 -1.52 -9.95
C THR A 83 4.88 -2.35 -9.18
N VAL A 84 3.81 -1.72 -8.70
CA VAL A 84 2.71 -2.41 -8.01
C VAL A 84 2.06 -3.43 -8.93
N GLU A 85 1.73 -3.05 -10.16
CA GLU A 85 1.17 -3.96 -11.16
C GLU A 85 2.08 -5.15 -11.45
N LYS A 86 3.39 -4.91 -11.61
CA LYS A 86 4.37 -5.98 -11.89
C LYS A 86 4.44 -6.97 -10.72
N VAL A 87 4.46 -6.46 -9.49
CA VAL A 87 4.47 -7.29 -8.28
C VAL A 87 3.17 -8.08 -8.15
N PHE A 88 2.02 -7.46 -8.39
CA PHE A 88 0.73 -8.13 -8.37
C PHE A 88 0.65 -9.26 -9.42
N LYS A 89 1.07 -8.98 -10.67
CA LYS A 89 1.14 -10.00 -11.72
C LYS A 89 2.06 -11.15 -11.34
N ASN A 90 3.19 -10.87 -10.71
CA ASN A 90 4.09 -11.91 -10.22
C ASN A 90 3.46 -12.75 -9.11
N ALA A 91 2.79 -12.11 -8.14
CA ALA A 91 2.07 -12.80 -7.08
C ALA A 91 0.96 -13.71 -7.66
N CYS A 92 0.22 -13.26 -8.67
CA CYS A 92 -0.79 -14.06 -9.35
C CYS A 92 -0.18 -15.29 -10.06
N LYS A 93 0.98 -15.13 -10.70
CA LYS A 93 1.71 -16.24 -11.34
C LYS A 93 2.15 -17.28 -10.30
N ILE A 94 2.72 -16.84 -9.18
CA ILE A 94 3.14 -17.73 -8.08
C ILE A 94 1.94 -18.46 -7.48
N ALA A 95 0.83 -17.74 -7.28
CA ALA A 95 -0.42 -18.29 -6.77
C ALA A 95 -1.20 -19.12 -7.80
N LYS A 96 -0.70 -19.26 -9.03
CA LYS A 96 -1.32 -20.01 -10.14
C LYS A 96 -2.75 -19.57 -10.46
N ILE A 97 -3.03 -18.27 -10.33
CA ILE A 97 -4.32 -17.68 -10.70
C ILE A 97 -4.42 -17.66 -12.23
N LYS A 98 -5.42 -18.37 -12.77
CA LYS A 98 -5.68 -18.48 -14.22
C LYS A 98 -6.69 -17.46 -14.74
N LYS A 99 -7.45 -16.83 -13.84
CA LYS A 99 -8.45 -15.81 -14.19
C LYS A 99 -7.74 -14.50 -14.56
N GLU A 100 -8.33 -13.75 -15.49
CA GLU A 100 -7.87 -12.39 -15.74
C GLU A 100 -8.18 -11.50 -14.54
N VAL A 101 -7.13 -10.91 -13.99
CA VAL A 101 -7.21 -10.05 -12.80
C VAL A 101 -6.31 -8.82 -12.97
N SER A 102 -6.76 -7.71 -12.41
CA SER A 102 -6.02 -6.45 -12.33
C SER A 102 -6.02 -5.92 -10.89
N VAL A 103 -5.17 -4.94 -10.64
CA VAL A 103 -5.01 -4.25 -9.36
C VAL A 103 -5.19 -2.76 -9.56
#